data_AF-A0A419HUZ7-F1
#
_entry.id   AF-A0A419HUZ7-F1
#
_cell.length_a   1.000
_cell.length_b   1.000
_cell.length_c   1.000
_cell.angle_alpha   90.00
_cell.angle_beta   90.00
_cell.angle_gamma   90.00
#
_symmetry.space_group_name_H-M   'P 1'
#
loop_
_entity.id
_entity.type
_entity.pdbx_description
1 polymer ?
#
loop_
_entity_poly.entity_id
_entity_poly.type
_entity_poly.pdbx_seq_one_letter_code
_entity_poly.pdbx_strand_id
1 'polypeptide(L)'
;MGVRHPADPVPQRHAVRWLFPLRHRRCAAPRRAAQRGVTGPDSAGEISAPALEHVAIWREVYDTLYLDGEPWGRLGDDFRGWDSAYDGAPIPEADMRSWRDTTVARILELSPRQVVEIGVGGGLLLALVAPHVQHYTGTDFSPSAIEILQRRLNADRPELTDRVQLEVTAAHERARLLRAGPADLVVLNSVAQYFPDLDYLAAVVATAAELAGPTGAVLVGDVRCEPLREHFAKDVARARGADANDLAPAAARVLATDRELFVAPEWFATTARRLGLRCQIRCKQGPDNELTRYRYDVVLAGPQRPVIDAGAAPTVPWLDAQDKLDPRAPVRIVGIPNRRLTGRGPDPDRPLGVTAGVRSVMRWSQTDPTTLDLVLVPASAGPGVIITER
;
A
#
# COMPACT_ATOMS: atom_id res chain seq x y z
N MET A 1 30.86 -43.13 17.18
CA MET A 1 29.46 -42.65 17.22
C MET A 1 29.45 -41.32 17.95
N GLY A 2 29.45 -40.20 17.21
CA GLY A 2 29.35 -38.86 17.79
C GLY A 2 27.94 -38.34 17.54
N VAL A 3 27.14 -38.21 18.60
CA VAL A 3 25.78 -37.69 18.56
C VAL A 3 25.85 -36.19 18.30
N ARG A 4 25.30 -35.73 17.16
CA ARG A 4 25.07 -34.30 16.91
C ARG A 4 23.89 -33.86 17.77
N HIS A 5 24.13 -32.93 18.68
CA HIS A 5 23.05 -32.16 19.33
C HIS A 5 22.33 -31.31 18.26
N PRO A 6 20.99 -31.22 18.28
CA PRO A 6 20.28 -30.25 17.47
C PRO A 6 20.63 -28.85 17.97
N ALA A 7 20.94 -27.95 17.03
CA ALA A 7 21.18 -26.54 17.33
C ALA A 7 19.93 -25.93 17.97
N ASP A 8 20.12 -25.19 19.06
CA ASP A 8 19.07 -24.39 19.67
C ASP A 8 18.49 -23.39 18.65
N PRO A 9 17.17 -23.17 18.62
CA PRO A 9 16.58 -22.14 17.79
C PRO A 9 17.05 -20.76 18.30
N VAL A 10 17.69 -20.00 17.41
CA VAL A 10 17.98 -18.58 17.62
C VAL A 10 16.65 -17.87 17.94
N PRO A 11 16.55 -17.06 19.01
CA PRO A 11 15.32 -16.36 19.33
C PRO A 11 14.99 -15.39 18.18
N GLN A 12 13.87 -15.64 17.50
CA GLN A 12 13.36 -14.78 16.43
C GLN A 12 13.01 -13.42 17.01
N ARG A 13 13.63 -12.38 16.46
CA ARG A 13 13.53 -11.00 16.92
C ARG A 13 12.19 -10.39 16.51
N HIS A 14 11.64 -9.57 17.40
CA HIS A 14 10.28 -9.02 17.40
C HIS A 14 9.92 -8.23 16.12
N ALA A 15 8.70 -8.39 15.62
CA ALA A 15 8.19 -7.60 14.50
C ALA A 15 8.35 -6.09 14.69
N VAL A 16 8.57 -5.38 13.58
CA VAL A 16 8.63 -3.91 13.47
C VAL A 16 7.47 -3.24 14.22
N ARG A 17 6.28 -3.82 14.10
CA ARG A 17 5.05 -3.36 14.76
C ARG A 17 5.08 -3.44 16.29
N TRP A 18 5.89 -4.33 16.86
CA TRP A 18 6.11 -4.51 18.30
C TRP A 18 7.34 -3.78 18.82
N LEU A 19 8.21 -3.31 17.93
CA LEU A 19 9.44 -2.57 18.25
C LEU A 19 9.23 -1.08 18.51
N PHE A 20 7.99 -0.57 18.37
CA PHE A 20 7.70 0.83 18.73
C PHE A 20 8.17 1.09 20.17
N PRO A 21 9.15 1.99 20.40
CA PRO A 21 9.96 1.90 21.61
C PRO A 21 9.11 2.09 22.87
N LEU A 22 9.36 1.25 23.89
CA LEU A 22 8.72 1.38 25.20
C LEU A 22 8.86 2.79 25.81
N ARG A 23 9.91 3.53 25.42
CA ARG A 23 10.19 4.91 25.82
C ARG A 23 9.20 5.95 25.25
N HIS A 24 8.47 5.62 24.18
CA HIS A 24 7.53 6.53 23.50
C HIS A 24 6.06 6.12 23.65
N ARG A 25 5.71 5.28 24.65
CA ARG A 25 4.31 4.94 24.96
C ARG A 25 3.41 6.14 25.29
N ARG A 26 4.00 7.30 25.58
CA ARG A 26 3.30 8.59 25.83
C ARG A 26 2.97 9.37 24.55
N CYS A 27 3.52 9.01 23.39
CA CYS A 27 3.07 9.57 22.12
C CYS A 27 1.64 9.08 21.85
N ALA A 28 0.74 10.03 21.58
CA ALA A 28 -0.63 9.71 21.25
C ALA A 28 -0.68 8.79 20.01
N ALA A 29 -1.60 7.82 19.99
CA ALA A 29 -1.94 7.13 18.76
C ALA A 29 -2.26 8.16 17.66
N PRO A 30 -2.05 7.83 16.37
CA PRO A 30 -2.54 8.67 15.27
C PRO A 30 -3.97 9.10 15.58
N ARG A 31 -4.20 10.42 15.64
CA ARG A 31 -5.50 10.93 16.07
C ARG A 31 -6.54 10.46 15.06
N ARG A 32 -7.68 9.99 15.57
CA ARG A 32 -8.90 9.82 14.78
C ARG A 32 -9.43 11.21 14.43
N ALA A 33 -8.71 11.95 13.58
CA ALA A 33 -9.24 13.15 12.98
C ALA A 33 -10.55 12.77 12.29
N ALA A 34 -11.57 13.62 12.37
CA ALA A 34 -12.76 13.42 11.56
C ALA A 34 -12.29 13.29 10.11
N GLN A 35 -12.45 12.12 9.50
CA GLN A 35 -12.14 11.91 8.07
C GLN A 35 -13.00 12.82 7.17
N ARG A 36 -13.96 13.53 7.76
CA ARG A 36 -14.68 14.66 7.19
C ARG A 36 -13.93 15.96 7.50
N GLY A 37 -13.14 16.42 6.52
CA GLY A 37 -12.60 17.78 6.49
C GLY A 37 -11.09 17.84 6.70
N VAL A 38 -10.35 17.72 5.60
CA VAL A 38 -8.97 18.22 5.54
C VAL A 38 -9.07 19.72 5.26
N THR A 39 -8.43 20.56 6.07
CA THR A 39 -8.31 22.02 5.81
C THR A 39 -7.63 22.25 4.45
N GLY A 40 -7.97 23.36 3.78
CA GLY A 40 -7.77 23.58 2.34
C GLY A 40 -6.34 23.44 1.78
N PRO A 41 -6.19 23.46 0.44
CA PRO A 41 -4.89 23.30 -0.23
C PRO A 41 -3.92 24.47 0.06
N ASP A 42 -4.41 25.61 0.54
CA ASP A 42 -3.59 26.76 0.96
C ASP A 42 -2.92 26.57 2.32
N SER A 43 -3.22 25.47 3.03
CA SER A 43 -2.45 25.03 4.19
C SER A 43 -1.53 23.86 3.82
N ALA A 44 -0.62 24.06 2.87
CA ALA A 44 0.71 23.46 3.01
C ALA A 44 1.43 24.15 4.20
N GLY A 45 0.77 24.16 5.36
CA GLY A 45 1.34 24.64 6.60
C GLY A 45 2.54 23.77 6.93
N GLU A 46 3.50 24.35 7.64
CA GLU A 46 4.64 23.60 8.15
C GLU A 46 4.15 22.33 8.86
N ILE A 47 4.76 21.20 8.52
CA ILE A 47 4.50 19.94 9.23
C ILE A 47 4.73 20.20 10.72
N SER A 48 3.71 19.90 11.52
CA SER A 48 3.75 20.20 12.95
C SER A 48 4.93 19.51 13.65
N ALA A 49 5.51 20.14 14.67
CA ALA A 49 6.60 19.52 15.44
C ALA A 49 6.26 18.13 16.00
N PRO A 50 5.03 17.86 16.52
CA PRO A 50 4.64 16.50 16.94
C PRO A 50 4.62 15.49 15.79
N ALA A 51 4.26 15.91 14.58
CA ALA A 51 4.30 15.05 13.40
C ALA A 51 5.75 14.70 13.02
N LEU A 52 6.69 15.65 13.12
CA LEU A 52 8.11 15.40 12.90
C LEU A 52 8.71 14.46 13.96
N GLU A 53 8.32 14.61 15.24
CA GLU A 53 8.75 13.70 16.31
C GLU A 53 8.26 12.26 16.07
N HIS A 54 7.01 12.09 15.64
CA HIS A 54 6.48 10.77 15.26
C HIS A 54 7.29 10.11 14.14
N VAL A 55 7.62 10.87 13.09
CA VAL A 55 8.45 10.40 11.98
C VAL A 55 9.85 10.02 12.46
N ALA A 56 10.44 10.80 13.37
CA ALA A 56 11.75 10.50 13.95
C ALA A 56 11.76 9.18 14.74
N ILE A 57 10.69 8.88 15.49
CA ILE A 57 10.56 7.60 16.22
C ILE A 57 10.52 6.42 15.23
N TRP A 58 9.77 6.52 14.13
CA TRP A 58 9.76 5.47 13.12
C TRP A 58 11.11 5.30 12.44
N ARG A 59 11.85 6.40 12.23
CA ARG A 59 13.22 6.33 11.70
C ARG A 59 14.13 5.51 12.62
N GLU A 60 14.09 5.73 13.93
CA GLU A 60 14.90 4.96 14.89
C GLU A 60 14.59 3.45 14.85
N VAL A 61 13.30 3.10 14.76
CA VAL A 61 12.87 1.69 14.63
C VAL A 61 13.44 1.07 13.36
N TYR A 62 13.33 1.77 12.23
CA TYR A 62 13.80 1.28 10.94
C TYR A 62 15.31 1.25 10.80
N ASP A 63 16.03 2.26 11.31
CA ASP A 63 17.49 2.26 11.33
C ASP A 63 18.02 1.02 12.08
N THR A 64 17.38 0.67 13.20
CA THR A 64 17.72 -0.56 13.94
C THR A 64 17.50 -1.81 13.08
N LEU A 65 16.39 -1.90 12.36
CA LEU A 65 16.06 -3.05 11.51
C LEU A 65 16.99 -3.17 10.31
N TYR A 66 17.34 -2.06 9.66
CA TYR A 66 18.25 -2.06 8.52
C TYR A 66 19.67 -2.44 8.93
N LEU A 67 20.10 -2.05 10.14
CA LEU A 67 21.42 -2.38 10.68
C LEU A 67 21.48 -3.79 11.30
N ASP A 68 20.35 -4.43 11.56
CA ASP A 68 20.31 -5.75 12.18
C ASP A 68 20.58 -6.87 11.15
N GLY A 69 21.86 -7.18 10.99
CA GLY A 69 22.36 -8.32 10.22
C GLY A 69 22.61 -8.05 8.75
N GLU A 70 23.37 -8.95 8.12
CA GLU A 70 23.60 -8.90 6.67
C GLU A 70 22.28 -9.11 5.92
N PRO A 71 21.99 -8.28 4.91
CA PRO A 71 20.75 -8.41 4.20
C PRO A 71 20.66 -9.74 3.47
N TRP A 72 19.46 -10.33 3.47
CA TRP A 72 19.23 -11.71 3.03
C TRP A 72 18.79 -11.76 1.56
N GLY A 73 19.11 -12.85 0.87
CA GLY A 73 18.77 -13.03 -0.55
C GLY A 73 19.38 -11.97 -1.49
N ARG A 74 18.88 -11.93 -2.72
CA ARG A 74 19.25 -10.92 -3.75
C ARG A 74 18.44 -9.65 -3.55
N LEU A 75 18.91 -8.53 -4.11
CA LEU A 75 18.12 -7.31 -4.23
C LEU A 75 16.73 -7.61 -4.82
N GLY A 76 15.68 -7.23 -4.09
CA GLY A 76 14.28 -7.51 -4.43
C GLY A 76 13.66 -8.68 -3.66
N ASP A 77 14.44 -9.53 -2.99
CA ASP A 77 13.99 -10.75 -2.30
C ASP A 77 14.17 -10.73 -0.77
N ASP A 78 14.46 -9.56 -0.19
CA ASP A 78 14.61 -9.39 1.26
C ASP A 78 13.27 -9.00 1.91
N PHE A 79 12.55 -10.00 2.44
CA PHE A 79 11.23 -9.82 3.05
C PHE A 79 11.27 -9.76 4.60
N ARG A 80 12.43 -9.47 5.20
CA ARG A 80 12.53 -9.33 6.66
C ARG A 80 11.63 -8.19 7.17
N GLY A 81 11.09 -8.38 8.37
CA GLY A 81 10.19 -7.40 9.03
C GLY A 81 8.70 -7.56 8.66
N TRP A 82 8.36 -8.50 7.78
CA TRP A 82 6.97 -8.84 7.44
C TRP A 82 6.44 -9.98 8.31
N ASP A 83 6.03 -9.64 9.53
CA ASP A 83 5.43 -10.61 10.44
C ASP A 83 3.91 -10.45 10.50
N SER A 84 3.23 -11.59 10.57
CA SER A 84 1.79 -11.70 10.68
C SER A 84 1.28 -11.13 12.00
N ALA A 85 0.28 -10.26 11.94
CA ALA A 85 -0.39 -9.71 13.10
C ALA A 85 -1.15 -10.78 13.90
N TYR A 86 -1.51 -11.88 13.26
CA TYR A 86 -2.30 -12.96 13.84
C TYR A 86 -1.53 -13.71 14.92
N ASP A 87 -0.30 -14.12 14.61
CA ASP A 87 0.53 -15.03 15.42
C ASP A 87 1.95 -14.52 15.67
N GLY A 88 2.38 -13.44 14.99
CA GLY A 88 3.72 -12.87 15.10
C GLY A 88 4.78 -13.62 14.30
N ALA A 89 4.42 -14.65 13.53
CA ALA A 89 5.35 -15.38 12.68
C ALA A 89 5.60 -14.63 11.37
N PRO A 90 6.75 -14.83 10.69
CA PRO A 90 6.97 -14.29 9.36
C PRO A 90 5.88 -14.72 8.38
N ILE A 91 5.37 -13.78 7.59
CA ILE A 91 4.46 -14.10 6.49
C ILE A 91 5.20 -15.01 5.49
N PRO A 92 4.58 -16.06 4.95
CA PRO A 92 5.23 -16.96 4.01
C PRO A 92 5.86 -16.21 2.82
N GLU A 93 7.09 -16.56 2.45
CA GLU A 93 7.79 -15.87 1.34
C GLU A 93 7.03 -15.90 0.02
N ALA A 94 6.32 -16.99 -0.27
CA ALA A 94 5.49 -17.10 -1.47
C ALA A 94 4.37 -16.05 -1.49
N ASP A 95 3.78 -15.76 -0.33
CA ASP A 95 2.77 -14.71 -0.18
C ASP A 95 3.37 -13.32 -0.36
N MET A 96 4.56 -13.09 0.21
CA MET A 96 5.28 -11.82 0.07
C MET A 96 5.74 -11.56 -1.37
N ARG A 97 6.19 -12.61 -2.08
CA ARG A 97 6.48 -12.54 -3.53
C ARG A 97 5.23 -12.20 -4.31
N SER A 98 4.10 -12.87 -4.03
CA SER A 98 2.81 -12.56 -4.68
C SER A 98 2.37 -11.11 -4.44
N TRP A 99 2.53 -10.60 -3.21
CA TRP A 99 2.22 -9.21 -2.85
C TRP A 99 3.09 -8.20 -3.63
N ARG A 100 4.40 -8.43 -3.66
CA ARG A 100 5.36 -7.60 -4.39
C ARG A 100 5.08 -7.63 -5.88
N ASP A 101 4.93 -8.82 -6.47
CA ASP A 101 4.75 -8.99 -7.91
C ASP A 101 3.43 -8.38 -8.40
N THR A 102 2.36 -8.48 -7.60
CA THR A 102 1.08 -7.79 -7.88
C THR A 102 1.25 -6.28 -7.87
N THR A 103 2.04 -5.74 -6.93
CA THR A 103 2.32 -4.30 -6.84
C THR A 103 3.20 -3.82 -8.00
N VAL A 104 4.23 -4.59 -8.38
CA VAL A 104 5.07 -4.33 -9.56
C VAL A 104 4.23 -4.34 -10.83
N ALA A 105 3.36 -5.36 -11.01
CA ALA A 105 2.46 -5.43 -12.15
C ALA A 105 1.55 -4.20 -12.22
N ARG A 106 1.06 -3.70 -11.07
CA ARG A 106 0.26 -2.49 -11.01
C ARG A 106 1.03 -1.23 -11.40
N ILE A 107 2.29 -1.12 -11.00
CA ILE A 107 3.18 -0.03 -11.42
C ILE A 107 3.39 -0.08 -12.93
N LEU A 108 3.71 -1.25 -13.48
CA LEU A 108 3.97 -1.42 -14.91
C LEU A 108 2.70 -1.29 -15.77
N GLU A 109 1.52 -1.60 -15.23
CA GLU A 109 0.22 -1.33 -15.88
C GLU A 109 0.07 0.16 -16.23
N LEU A 110 0.66 1.06 -15.43
CA LEU A 110 0.66 2.50 -15.66
C LEU A 110 1.67 2.94 -16.73
N SER A 111 2.48 2.03 -17.27
CA SER A 111 3.48 2.29 -18.32
C SER A 111 4.39 3.50 -18.01
N PRO A 112 4.98 3.60 -16.81
CA PRO A 112 5.80 4.74 -16.44
C PRO A 112 7.13 4.76 -17.21
N ARG A 113 7.72 5.94 -17.35
CA ARG A 113 9.08 6.13 -17.87
C ARG A 113 10.02 6.66 -16.79
N GLN A 114 9.52 7.47 -15.86
CA GLN A 114 10.29 8.12 -14.81
C GLN A 114 9.57 7.95 -13.48
N VAL A 115 10.12 7.10 -12.62
CA VAL A 115 9.50 6.72 -11.36
C VAL A 115 10.24 7.38 -10.20
N VAL A 116 9.49 7.94 -9.26
CA VAL A 116 9.99 8.31 -7.92
C VAL A 116 9.30 7.44 -6.88
N GLU A 117 10.06 6.63 -6.14
CA GLU A 117 9.56 5.86 -5.00
C GLU A 117 9.91 6.56 -3.68
N ILE A 118 8.90 7.00 -2.95
CA ILE A 118 9.05 7.59 -1.62
C ILE A 118 8.96 6.48 -0.58
N GLY A 119 10.05 6.28 0.16
CA GLY A 119 10.27 5.16 1.09
C GLY A 119 10.69 3.89 0.34
N VAL A 120 11.80 3.97 -0.41
CA VAL A 120 12.36 2.87 -1.20
C VAL A 120 12.80 1.67 -0.34
N GLY A 121 13.13 1.93 0.93
CA GLY A 121 13.55 0.91 1.89
C GLY A 121 14.62 -0.05 1.34
N GLY A 122 14.36 -1.35 1.44
CA GLY A 122 15.25 -2.40 0.93
C GLY A 122 15.25 -2.58 -0.60
N GLY A 123 14.52 -1.76 -1.36
CA GLY A 123 14.48 -1.82 -2.82
C GLY A 123 13.65 -2.95 -3.41
N LEU A 124 12.61 -3.41 -2.70
CA LEU A 124 11.73 -4.52 -3.12
C LEU A 124 11.06 -4.26 -4.48
N LEU A 125 10.53 -3.04 -4.68
CA LEU A 125 9.91 -2.66 -5.95
C LEU A 125 10.95 -2.18 -6.96
N LEU A 126 11.91 -1.37 -6.52
CA LEU A 126 13.03 -0.88 -7.34
C LEU A 126 13.68 -1.98 -8.17
N ALA A 127 14.02 -3.12 -7.55
CA ALA A 127 14.71 -4.23 -8.19
C ALA A 127 14.00 -4.76 -9.46
N LEU A 128 12.67 -4.66 -9.47
CA LEU A 128 11.80 -5.24 -10.51
C LEU A 128 11.20 -4.18 -11.42
N VAL A 129 11.09 -2.92 -10.99
CA VAL A 129 10.55 -1.83 -11.82
C VAL A 129 11.66 -1.12 -12.60
N ALA A 130 12.81 -0.85 -11.98
CA ALA A 130 13.93 -0.13 -12.60
C ALA A 130 14.36 -0.69 -13.98
N PRO A 131 14.36 -2.02 -14.24
CA PRO A 131 14.70 -2.57 -15.56
C PRO A 131 13.75 -2.17 -16.70
N HIS A 132 12.54 -1.71 -16.38
CA HIS A 132 11.50 -1.42 -17.36
C HIS A 132 11.29 0.08 -17.60
N VAL A 133 12.03 0.94 -16.90
CA VAL A 133 11.86 2.39 -16.95
C VAL A 133 13.16 3.08 -17.39
N GLN A 134 13.06 4.36 -17.69
CA GLN A 134 14.20 5.17 -18.13
C GLN A 134 15.00 5.66 -16.93
N HIS A 135 14.30 6.11 -15.88
CA HIS A 135 14.91 6.56 -14.65
C HIS A 135 14.08 6.12 -13.44
N TYR A 136 14.76 5.78 -12.36
CA TYR A 136 14.15 5.38 -11.10
C TYR A 136 14.84 6.08 -9.94
N THR A 137 14.14 6.99 -9.26
CA THR A 137 14.64 7.64 -8.06
C THR A 137 14.00 7.02 -6.83
N GLY A 138 14.81 6.45 -5.95
CA GLY A 138 14.37 5.94 -4.64
C GLY A 138 14.75 6.92 -3.54
N THR A 139 13.79 7.35 -2.72
CA THR A 139 14.06 8.20 -1.56
C THR A 139 13.74 7.49 -0.26
N ASP A 140 14.52 7.72 0.78
CA ASP A 140 14.23 7.22 2.12
C ASP A 140 14.68 8.24 3.18
N PHE A 141 13.99 8.30 4.32
CA PHE A 141 14.39 9.15 5.45
C PHE A 141 15.62 8.60 6.20
N SER A 142 16.03 7.37 5.94
CA SER A 142 17.10 6.64 6.61
C SER A 142 18.37 6.68 5.75
N PRO A 143 19.45 7.36 6.21
CA PRO A 143 20.74 7.28 5.55
C PRO A 143 21.26 5.84 5.45
N SER A 144 21.09 5.05 6.51
CA SER A 144 21.51 3.65 6.57
C SER A 144 20.83 2.80 5.50
N ALA A 145 19.51 2.97 5.31
CA ALA A 145 18.76 2.26 4.28
C ALA A 145 19.31 2.57 2.88
N ILE A 146 19.54 3.85 2.59
CA ILE A 146 20.09 4.30 1.30
C ILE A 146 21.50 3.77 1.08
N GLU A 147 22.38 3.83 2.07
CA GLU A 147 23.76 3.32 1.97
C GLU A 147 23.80 1.80 1.75
N ILE A 148 22.97 1.04 2.47
CA ILE A 148 22.85 -0.41 2.30
C ILE A 148 22.30 -0.74 0.91
N LEU A 149 21.22 -0.08 0.50
CA LEU A 149 20.59 -0.29 -0.80
C LEU A 149 21.54 0.05 -1.95
N GLN A 150 22.31 1.15 -1.85
CA GLN A 150 23.31 1.53 -2.86
C GLN A 150 24.40 0.47 -3.00
N ARG A 151 24.92 -0.07 -1.88
CA ARG A 151 25.90 -1.16 -1.91
C ARG A 151 25.32 -2.42 -2.58
N ARG A 152 24.06 -2.77 -2.24
CA ARG A 152 23.37 -3.92 -2.85
C ARG A 152 23.12 -3.74 -4.33
N LEU A 153 22.65 -2.56 -4.75
CA LEU A 153 22.42 -2.23 -6.14
C LEU A 153 23.71 -2.42 -6.96
N ASN A 154 24.82 -1.86 -6.48
CA ASN A 154 26.11 -1.96 -7.16
C ASN A 154 26.64 -3.40 -7.24
N ALA A 155 26.37 -4.23 -6.22
CA ALA A 155 26.83 -5.61 -6.15
C ALA A 155 25.95 -6.56 -6.99
N ASP A 156 24.63 -6.46 -6.86
CA ASP A 156 23.69 -7.43 -7.42
C ASP A 156 23.22 -7.07 -8.83
N ARG A 157 23.15 -5.77 -9.15
CA ARG A 157 22.51 -5.19 -10.35
C ARG A 157 23.30 -4.00 -10.92
N PRO A 158 24.62 -4.14 -11.20
CA PRO A 158 25.45 -3.03 -11.69
C PRO A 158 24.94 -2.41 -13.00
N GLU A 159 24.16 -3.16 -13.80
CA GLU A 159 23.55 -2.66 -15.04
C GLU A 159 22.45 -1.61 -14.81
N LEU A 160 21.97 -1.46 -13.57
CA LEU A 160 20.94 -0.48 -13.19
C LEU A 160 21.52 0.81 -12.60
N THR A 161 22.80 0.85 -12.22
CA THR A 161 23.39 1.99 -11.51
C THR A 161 23.30 3.31 -12.28
N ASP A 162 23.37 3.27 -13.61
CA ASP A 162 23.23 4.48 -14.45
C ASP A 162 21.78 5.00 -14.54
N ARG A 163 20.80 4.19 -14.15
CA ARG A 163 19.36 4.50 -14.25
C ARG A 163 18.73 4.80 -12.90
N VAL A 164 19.38 4.38 -11.82
CA VAL A 164 18.85 4.45 -10.46
C VAL A 164 19.56 5.53 -9.68
N GLN A 165 18.79 6.45 -9.11
CA GLN A 165 19.27 7.46 -8.17
C GLN A 165 18.70 7.19 -6.79
N LEU A 166 19.54 7.16 -5.76
CA LEU A 166 19.12 6.94 -4.38
C LEU A 166 19.42 8.18 -3.53
N GLU A 167 18.44 8.66 -2.79
CA GLU A 167 18.55 9.90 -2.02
C GLU A 167 18.02 9.77 -0.60
N VAL A 168 18.74 10.39 0.34
CA VAL A 168 18.24 10.60 1.70
C VAL A 168 17.32 11.81 1.70
N THR A 169 16.02 11.55 1.61
CA THR A 169 14.95 12.55 1.56
C THR A 169 13.72 11.99 2.26
N ALA A 170 13.25 12.68 3.30
CA ALA A 170 12.01 12.33 3.97
C ALA A 170 10.78 12.75 3.15
N ALA A 171 9.66 12.04 3.31
CA ALA A 171 8.44 12.27 2.54
C ALA A 171 7.88 13.71 2.66
N HIS A 172 8.14 14.41 3.77
CA HIS A 172 7.71 15.79 3.98
C HIS A 172 8.65 16.86 3.40
N GLU A 173 9.85 16.50 2.93
CA GLU A 173 10.84 17.45 2.42
C GLU A 173 10.51 17.87 0.97
N ARG A 174 9.39 18.59 0.79
CA ARG A 174 8.87 19.01 -0.53
C ARG A 174 9.93 19.59 -1.45
N ALA A 175 10.74 20.52 -0.96
CA ALA A 175 11.78 21.17 -1.76
C ALA A 175 12.90 20.24 -2.23
N ARG A 176 13.14 19.11 -1.54
CA ARG A 176 14.06 18.06 -2.01
C ARG A 176 13.39 17.16 -3.03
N LEU A 177 12.17 16.69 -2.73
CA LEU A 177 11.40 15.83 -3.65
C LEU A 177 11.20 16.49 -5.02
N LEU A 178 10.87 17.78 -5.07
CA LEU A 178 10.71 18.51 -6.33
C LEU A 178 12.02 18.71 -7.12
N ARG A 179 13.18 18.49 -6.47
CA ARG A 179 14.50 18.51 -7.13
C ARG A 179 14.92 17.17 -7.70
N ALA A 180 14.24 16.07 -7.35
CA ALA A 180 14.52 14.73 -7.86
C ALA A 180 14.34 14.58 -9.40
N GLY A 181 13.73 15.59 -10.06
CA GLY A 181 13.51 15.62 -11.50
C GLY A 181 12.06 15.31 -11.89
N PRO A 182 11.72 15.39 -13.19
CA PRO A 182 10.37 15.11 -13.65
C PRO A 182 10.01 13.64 -13.43
N ALA A 183 8.86 13.36 -12.80
CA ALA A 183 8.32 12.02 -12.65
C ALA A 183 7.02 11.91 -13.45
N ASP A 184 6.77 10.77 -14.11
CA ASP A 184 5.43 10.45 -14.64
C ASP A 184 4.67 9.45 -13.75
N LEU A 185 5.35 8.91 -12.73
CA LEU A 185 4.76 8.14 -11.65
C LEU A 185 5.51 8.38 -10.33
N VAL A 186 4.76 8.71 -9.27
CA VAL A 186 5.26 8.71 -7.89
C VAL A 186 4.63 7.56 -7.13
N VAL A 187 5.44 6.76 -6.43
CA VAL A 187 5.02 5.57 -5.69
C VAL A 187 5.22 5.79 -4.19
N LEU A 188 4.17 5.47 -3.43
CA LEU A 188 4.14 5.41 -1.97
C LEU A 188 3.58 4.05 -1.58
N ASN A 189 4.40 3.00 -1.59
CA ASN A 189 3.92 1.65 -1.29
C ASN A 189 4.30 1.22 0.13
N SER A 190 3.30 0.91 0.96
CA SER A 190 3.51 0.47 2.35
C SER A 190 4.23 1.49 3.24
N VAL A 191 4.11 2.79 2.94
CA VAL A 191 4.73 3.88 3.72
C VAL A 191 3.72 4.73 4.49
N ALA A 192 2.51 4.90 3.94
CA ALA A 192 1.50 5.79 4.50
C ALA A 192 1.08 5.41 5.92
N GLN A 193 1.20 4.13 6.28
CA GLN A 193 0.89 3.61 7.60
C GLN A 193 1.81 4.16 8.70
N TYR A 194 2.99 4.69 8.36
CA TYR A 194 3.94 5.28 9.30
C TYR A 194 3.80 6.80 9.44
N PHE A 195 2.84 7.39 8.72
CA PHE A 195 2.58 8.82 8.83
C PHE A 195 1.77 9.12 10.10
N PRO A 196 2.01 10.28 10.73
CA PRO A 196 1.39 10.61 12.01
C PRO A 196 -0.13 10.82 11.92
N ASP A 197 -0.61 11.36 10.80
CA ASP A 197 -2.01 11.72 10.58
C ASP A 197 -2.32 11.94 9.08
N LEU A 198 -3.59 12.26 8.82
CA LEU A 198 -4.12 12.51 7.47
C LEU A 198 -3.65 13.86 6.89
N ASP A 199 -3.26 14.83 7.71
CA ASP A 199 -2.77 16.12 7.22
C ASP A 199 -1.36 15.98 6.66
N TYR A 200 -0.51 15.19 7.33
CA TYR A 200 0.78 14.79 6.80
C TYR A 200 0.61 14.02 5.48
N LEU A 201 -0.28 13.02 5.43
CA LEU A 201 -0.55 12.29 4.19
C LEU A 201 -1.06 13.21 3.07
N ALA A 202 -1.92 14.18 3.38
CA ALA A 202 -2.41 15.15 2.40
C ALA A 202 -1.26 16.00 1.81
N ALA A 203 -0.35 16.48 2.64
CA ALA A 203 0.80 17.28 2.21
C ALA A 203 1.76 16.48 1.31
N VAL A 204 2.03 15.22 1.67
CA VAL A 204 2.86 14.32 0.86
C VAL A 204 2.17 14.00 -0.47
N VAL A 205 0.87 13.67 -0.47
CA VAL A 205 0.11 13.40 -1.70
C VAL A 205 0.05 14.62 -2.62
N ALA A 206 -0.11 15.83 -2.07
CA ALA A 206 -0.09 17.06 -2.85
C ALA A 206 1.28 17.28 -3.52
N THR A 207 2.37 17.07 -2.78
CA THR A 207 3.74 17.13 -3.32
C THR A 207 3.97 16.08 -4.41
N ALA A 208 3.53 14.85 -4.19
CA ALA A 208 3.65 13.76 -5.15
C ALA A 208 2.85 14.05 -6.44
N ALA A 209 1.66 14.64 -6.32
CA ALA A 209 0.84 15.03 -7.48
C ALA A 209 1.48 16.18 -8.28
N GLU A 210 2.08 17.16 -7.59
CA GLU A 210 2.85 18.23 -8.22
C GLU A 210 4.06 17.66 -9.00
N LEU A 211 4.80 16.75 -8.38
CA LEU A 211 5.96 16.08 -8.98
C LEU A 211 5.58 15.22 -10.21
N ALA A 212 4.44 14.52 -10.14
CA ALA A 212 3.93 13.70 -11.25
C ALA A 212 3.37 14.54 -12.41
N GLY A 213 2.96 15.78 -12.14
CA GLY A 213 2.39 16.69 -13.14
C GLY A 213 1.03 16.24 -13.69
N PRO A 214 0.49 16.97 -14.70
CA PRO A 214 -0.88 16.79 -15.15
C PRO A 214 -1.13 15.50 -15.95
N THR A 215 -0.08 14.88 -16.51
CA THR A 215 -0.14 13.63 -17.29
C THR A 215 0.27 12.39 -16.49
N GLY A 216 0.91 12.58 -15.33
CA GLY A 216 1.41 11.50 -14.49
C GLY A 216 0.35 10.92 -13.54
N ALA A 217 0.83 10.11 -12.61
CA ALA A 217 -0.01 9.55 -11.54
C ALA A 217 0.78 9.39 -10.23
N VAL A 218 0.03 9.27 -9.13
CA VAL A 218 0.56 8.85 -7.83
C VAL A 218 -0.07 7.50 -7.48
N LEU A 219 0.75 6.49 -7.21
CA LEU A 219 0.32 5.21 -6.65
C LEU A 219 0.55 5.24 -5.15
N VAL A 220 -0.51 5.18 -4.35
CA VAL A 220 -0.44 4.95 -2.90
C VAL A 220 -0.86 3.52 -2.63
N GLY A 221 0.13 2.65 -2.45
CA GLY A 221 -0.05 1.21 -2.33
C GLY A 221 -0.07 0.74 -0.88
N ASP A 222 -0.72 -0.41 -0.68
CA ASP A 222 -0.73 -1.16 0.57
C ASP A 222 -1.32 -0.39 1.77
N VAL A 223 -2.37 0.39 1.51
CA VAL A 223 -3.01 1.26 2.49
C VAL A 223 -3.92 0.45 3.41
N ARG A 224 -3.77 0.60 4.73
CA ARG A 224 -4.64 -0.02 5.73
C ARG A 224 -6.04 0.61 5.71
N CYS A 225 -7.08 -0.21 5.52
CA CYS A 225 -8.46 0.24 5.31
C CYS A 225 -9.18 0.57 6.63
N GLU A 226 -9.53 1.84 6.86
CA GLU A 226 -10.18 2.26 8.11
C GLU A 226 -11.56 1.62 8.36
N PRO A 227 -12.46 1.52 7.35
CA PRO A 227 -13.73 0.80 7.52
C PRO A 227 -13.57 -0.66 7.98
N LEU A 228 -12.42 -1.27 7.69
CA LEU A 228 -12.10 -2.64 8.09
C LEU A 228 -11.27 -2.76 9.37
N ARG A 229 -10.94 -1.64 10.01
CA ARG A 229 -10.08 -1.60 11.21
C ARG A 229 -10.59 -2.49 12.35
N GLU A 230 -11.89 -2.47 12.61
CA GLU A 230 -12.49 -3.31 13.65
C GLU A 230 -12.56 -4.79 13.25
N HIS A 231 -12.75 -5.09 11.96
CA HIS A 231 -12.72 -6.46 11.45
C HIS A 231 -11.32 -7.06 11.62
N PHE A 232 -10.30 -6.31 11.18
CA PHE A 232 -8.89 -6.66 11.39
C PHE A 232 -8.58 -6.93 12.86
N ALA A 233 -8.98 -6.03 13.77
CA ALA A 233 -8.68 -6.19 15.19
C ALA A 233 -9.38 -7.41 15.82
N LYS A 234 -10.63 -7.70 15.40
CA LYS A 234 -11.35 -8.91 15.84
C LYS A 234 -10.66 -10.17 15.33
N ASP A 235 -10.22 -10.20 14.08
CA ASP A 235 -9.50 -11.37 13.54
C ASP A 235 -8.17 -11.61 14.24
N VAL A 236 -7.40 -10.55 14.52
CA VAL A 236 -6.18 -10.65 15.33
C VAL A 236 -6.48 -11.15 16.74
N ALA A 237 -7.50 -10.61 17.40
CA ALA A 237 -7.90 -11.06 18.73
C ALA A 237 -8.29 -12.55 18.74
N ARG A 238 -9.07 -13.01 17.76
CA ARG A 238 -9.43 -14.44 17.60
C ARG A 238 -8.21 -15.33 17.39
N ALA A 239 -7.30 -14.92 16.49
CA ALA A 239 -6.08 -15.68 16.23
C ALA A 239 -5.20 -15.83 17.47
N ARG A 240 -5.25 -14.85 18.38
CA ARG A 240 -4.57 -14.86 19.69
C ARG A 240 -5.35 -15.57 20.80
N GLY A 241 -6.44 -16.26 20.47
CA GLY A 241 -7.21 -17.08 21.39
C GLY A 241 -8.32 -16.36 22.16
N ALA A 242 -8.73 -15.15 21.77
CA ALA A 242 -9.89 -14.50 22.37
C ALA A 242 -11.18 -15.29 22.05
N ASP A 243 -11.94 -15.63 23.08
CA ASP A 243 -13.26 -16.26 22.93
C ASP A 243 -14.33 -15.24 22.54
N ALA A 244 -15.57 -15.70 22.34
CA ALA A 244 -16.68 -14.85 21.93
C ALA A 244 -17.01 -13.72 22.94
N ASN A 245 -16.77 -13.94 24.23
CA ASN A 245 -17.09 -12.99 25.30
C ASN A 245 -15.98 -11.93 25.47
N ASP A 246 -14.71 -12.29 25.26
CA ASP A 246 -13.57 -11.35 25.32
C ASP A 246 -13.20 -10.74 23.95
N LEU A 247 -13.86 -11.14 22.86
CA LEU A 247 -13.50 -10.68 21.52
C LEU A 247 -13.50 -9.14 21.37
N ALA A 248 -14.55 -8.47 21.84
CA ALA A 248 -14.66 -7.02 21.70
C ALA A 248 -13.62 -6.28 22.57
N PRO A 249 -13.45 -6.59 23.88
CA PRO A 249 -12.36 -6.05 24.68
C PRO A 249 -10.96 -6.35 24.12
N ALA A 250 -10.71 -7.57 23.63
CA ALA A 250 -9.44 -7.96 23.03
C ALA A 250 -9.14 -7.17 21.75
N ALA A 251 -10.13 -7.01 20.86
CA ALA A 251 -10.00 -6.17 19.68
C ALA A 251 -9.71 -4.71 20.04
N ALA A 252 -10.35 -4.17 21.08
CA ALA A 252 -10.06 -2.83 21.57
C ALA A 252 -8.61 -2.69 22.08
N ARG A 253 -8.07 -3.72 22.75
CA ARG A 253 -6.65 -3.75 23.17
C ARG A 253 -5.70 -3.76 21.97
N VAL A 254 -5.99 -4.55 20.93
CA VAL A 254 -5.23 -4.56 19.66
C VAL A 254 -5.17 -3.14 19.08
N LEU A 255 -6.31 -2.47 18.95
CA LEU A 255 -6.39 -1.13 18.40
C LEU A 255 -5.72 -0.05 19.28
N ALA A 256 -5.76 -0.19 20.60
CA ALA A 256 -5.14 0.76 21.52
C ALA A 256 -3.61 0.78 21.39
N THR A 257 -3.02 -0.36 21.01
CA THR A 257 -1.57 -0.50 20.78
C THR A 257 -1.15 -0.26 19.34
N ASP A 258 -2.09 -0.20 18.41
CA ASP A 258 -1.79 0.03 16.99
C ASP A 258 -1.39 1.50 16.77
N ARG A 259 -0.19 1.71 16.22
CA ARG A 259 0.38 3.04 15.98
C ARG A 259 0.39 3.44 14.52
N GLU A 260 -0.08 2.57 13.66
CA GLU A 260 -0.09 2.81 12.23
C GLU A 260 -1.40 3.47 11.77
N LEU A 261 -1.29 4.26 10.71
CA LEU A 261 -2.39 5.02 10.14
C LEU A 261 -3.32 4.10 9.31
N PHE A 262 -4.63 4.20 9.59
CA PHE A 262 -5.68 3.65 8.75
C PHE A 262 -6.36 4.78 7.98
N VAL A 263 -6.61 4.56 6.69
CA VAL A 263 -7.20 5.57 5.80
C VAL A 263 -8.43 4.99 5.12
N ALA A 264 -9.55 5.70 5.18
CA ALA A 264 -10.75 5.32 4.45
C ALA A 264 -10.60 5.64 2.95
N PRO A 265 -11.08 4.78 2.05
CA PRO A 265 -11.03 5.04 0.61
C PRO A 265 -11.68 6.37 0.19
N GLU A 266 -12.75 6.80 0.87
CA GLU A 266 -13.46 8.06 0.64
C GLU A 266 -12.59 9.30 0.89
N TRP A 267 -11.59 9.17 1.77
CA TRP A 267 -10.62 10.22 2.01
C TRP A 267 -9.80 10.50 0.74
N PHE A 268 -9.30 9.46 0.07
CA PHE A 268 -8.58 9.61 -1.20
C PHE A 268 -9.46 10.18 -2.30
N ALA A 269 -10.71 9.73 -2.43
CA ALA A 269 -11.65 10.28 -3.41
C ALA A 269 -11.91 11.78 -3.17
N THR A 270 -12.00 12.21 -1.91
CA THR A 270 -12.19 13.62 -1.54
C THR A 270 -10.93 14.44 -1.78
N THR A 271 -9.76 13.93 -1.38
CA THR A 271 -8.46 14.57 -1.64
C THR A 271 -8.18 14.72 -3.13
N ALA A 272 -8.48 13.70 -3.94
CA ALA A 272 -8.33 13.73 -5.39
C ALA A 272 -9.16 14.85 -6.01
N ARG A 273 -10.46 14.94 -5.67
CA ARG A 273 -11.35 16.00 -6.18
C ARG A 273 -10.83 17.40 -5.85
N ARG A 274 -10.31 17.60 -4.64
CA ARG A 274 -9.75 18.88 -4.19
C ARG A 274 -8.48 19.26 -4.96
N LEU A 275 -7.65 18.28 -5.32
CA LEU A 275 -6.43 18.49 -6.11
C LEU A 275 -6.67 18.48 -7.62
N GLY A 276 -7.92 18.34 -8.09
CA GLY A 276 -8.24 18.22 -9.52
C GLY A 276 -7.81 16.90 -10.16
N LEU A 277 -7.53 15.87 -9.35
CA LEU A 277 -7.10 14.55 -9.78
C LEU A 277 -8.29 13.61 -9.99
N ARG A 278 -8.03 12.48 -10.65
CA ARG A 278 -8.96 11.34 -10.74
C ARG A 278 -8.52 10.22 -9.81
N CYS A 279 -9.45 9.54 -9.16
CA CYS A 279 -9.15 8.51 -8.15
C CYS A 279 -9.61 7.13 -8.63
N GLN A 280 -8.74 6.14 -8.49
CA GLN A 280 -9.08 4.73 -8.61
C GLN A 280 -8.64 4.01 -7.34
N ILE A 281 -9.57 3.28 -6.73
CA ILE A 281 -9.32 2.41 -5.58
C ILE A 281 -9.40 0.96 -6.06
N ARG A 282 -8.45 0.11 -5.66
CA ARG A 282 -8.49 -1.34 -5.91
C ARG A 282 -8.14 -2.14 -4.66
N CYS A 283 -8.96 -3.14 -4.35
CA CYS A 283 -8.60 -4.18 -3.37
C CYS A 283 -7.34 -4.92 -3.83
N LYS A 284 -6.55 -5.42 -2.87
CA LYS A 284 -5.40 -6.27 -3.16
C LYS A 284 -5.86 -7.62 -3.73
N GLN A 285 -4.98 -8.23 -4.51
CA GLN A 285 -5.13 -9.58 -5.05
C GLN A 285 -4.04 -10.49 -4.47
N GLY A 286 -4.28 -11.80 -4.51
CA GLY A 286 -3.33 -12.82 -4.06
C GLY A 286 -3.81 -13.62 -2.84
N PRO A 287 -2.88 -14.32 -2.18
CA PRO A 287 -3.14 -15.22 -1.06
C PRO A 287 -3.95 -14.58 0.05
N ASP A 288 -4.77 -15.40 0.72
CA ASP A 288 -5.68 -14.93 1.76
C ASP A 288 -4.96 -14.70 3.10
N ASN A 289 -4.52 -13.47 3.34
CA ASN A 289 -3.81 -13.05 4.55
C ASN A 289 -4.16 -11.59 4.91
N GLU A 290 -3.56 -11.05 5.98
CA GLU A 290 -3.93 -9.71 6.45
C GLU A 290 -3.71 -8.60 5.42
N LEU A 291 -2.72 -8.76 4.53
CA LEU A 291 -2.38 -7.78 3.50
C LEU A 291 -3.49 -7.73 2.45
N THR A 292 -4.02 -8.88 2.04
CA THR A 292 -5.06 -8.94 0.99
C THR A 292 -6.48 -8.74 1.51
N ARG A 293 -6.71 -9.01 2.81
CA ARG A 293 -8.01 -8.80 3.48
C ARG A 293 -8.27 -7.33 3.80
N TYR A 294 -7.25 -6.61 4.24
CA TYR A 294 -7.42 -5.35 4.98
C TYR A 294 -6.68 -4.16 4.37
N ARG A 295 -6.02 -4.35 3.22
CA ARG A 295 -5.30 -3.29 2.52
C ARG A 295 -5.76 -3.10 1.08
N TYR A 296 -5.47 -1.94 0.52
CA TYR A 296 -5.82 -1.56 -0.84
C TYR A 296 -4.79 -0.64 -1.47
N ASP A 297 -4.90 -0.52 -2.80
CA ASP A 297 -4.07 0.38 -3.59
C ASP A 297 -4.93 1.50 -4.17
N VAL A 298 -4.36 2.70 -4.23
CA VAL A 298 -4.99 3.90 -4.79
C VAL A 298 -4.11 4.43 -5.91
N VAL A 299 -4.72 4.76 -7.06
CA VAL A 299 -4.08 5.55 -8.11
C VAL A 299 -4.77 6.91 -8.19
N LEU A 300 -3.99 7.97 -8.04
CA LEU A 300 -4.39 9.36 -8.22
C LEU A 300 -3.82 9.86 -9.56
N ALA A 301 -4.67 9.99 -10.56
CA ALA A 301 -4.27 10.37 -11.91
C ALA A 301 -4.34 11.89 -12.10
N GLY A 302 -3.33 12.46 -12.78
CA GLY A 302 -3.38 13.83 -13.25
C GLY A 302 -4.57 14.06 -14.23
N PRO A 303 -5.08 15.29 -14.33
CA PRO A 303 -6.29 15.61 -15.11
C PRO A 303 -6.16 15.36 -16.61
N GLN A 304 -4.94 15.28 -17.15
CA GLN A 304 -4.67 15.03 -18.57
C GLN A 304 -4.30 13.57 -18.85
N ARG A 305 -4.23 12.73 -17.81
CA ARG A 305 -3.98 11.29 -17.97
C ARG A 305 -5.24 10.60 -18.51
N PRO A 306 -5.13 9.72 -19.53
CA PRO A 306 -6.28 8.98 -20.04
C PRO A 306 -6.96 8.12 -18.96
N VAL A 307 -8.28 8.25 -18.86
CA VAL A 307 -9.13 7.47 -17.93
C VAL A 307 -10.38 6.92 -18.63
N ILE A 308 -10.90 5.81 -18.11
CA ILE A 308 -12.26 5.34 -18.38
C ILE A 308 -13.13 5.73 -17.19
N ASP A 309 -14.09 6.63 -17.41
CA ASP A 309 -15.14 6.92 -16.42
C ASP A 309 -16.20 5.82 -16.48
N ALA A 310 -16.17 4.93 -15.49
CA ALA A 310 -17.18 3.90 -15.26
C ALA A 310 -18.25 4.34 -14.25
N GLY A 311 -18.23 5.58 -13.77
CA GLY A 311 -19.18 6.07 -12.77
C GLY A 311 -20.63 6.01 -13.24
N ALA A 312 -20.88 6.22 -14.53
CA ALA A 312 -22.20 6.15 -15.17
C ALA A 312 -22.52 4.79 -15.80
N ALA A 313 -21.63 3.79 -15.63
CA ALA A 313 -21.87 2.45 -16.15
C ALA A 313 -23.10 1.80 -15.47
N PRO A 314 -23.88 0.98 -16.19
CA PRO A 314 -25.00 0.27 -15.62
C PRO A 314 -24.55 -0.64 -14.47
N THR A 315 -25.36 -0.66 -13.41
CA THR A 315 -25.15 -1.52 -12.25
C THR A 315 -25.97 -2.80 -12.38
N VAL A 316 -25.32 -3.94 -12.17
CA VAL A 316 -25.91 -5.28 -12.22
C VAL A 316 -25.66 -5.97 -10.87
N PRO A 317 -26.68 -6.48 -10.17
CA PRO A 317 -26.46 -7.30 -8.99
C PRO A 317 -25.64 -8.56 -9.32
N TRP A 318 -24.71 -8.97 -8.44
CA TRP A 318 -23.87 -10.14 -8.66
C TRP A 318 -24.67 -11.42 -8.97
N LEU A 319 -25.82 -11.59 -8.32
CA LEU A 319 -26.70 -12.75 -8.56
C LEU A 319 -27.25 -12.81 -9.99
N ASP A 320 -27.41 -11.65 -10.65
CA ASP A 320 -27.89 -11.56 -12.03
C ASP A 320 -26.75 -11.65 -13.06
N ALA A 321 -25.51 -11.50 -12.61
CA ALA A 321 -24.29 -11.51 -13.42
C ALA A 321 -23.60 -12.90 -13.48
N GLN A 322 -24.24 -13.95 -12.94
CA GLN A 322 -23.61 -15.26 -12.71
C GLN A 322 -23.19 -16.00 -14.00
N ASP A 323 -23.74 -15.63 -15.15
CA ASP A 323 -23.30 -16.08 -16.47
C ASP A 323 -22.18 -15.17 -17.02
N LYS A 324 -21.20 -15.77 -17.70
CA LYS A 324 -20.03 -15.08 -18.30
C LYS A 324 -20.43 -13.73 -18.92
N LEU A 325 -19.90 -12.65 -18.36
CA LEU A 325 -20.11 -11.31 -18.90
C LEU A 325 -19.00 -10.98 -19.90
N ASP A 326 -19.41 -10.70 -21.14
CA ASP A 326 -18.57 -10.11 -22.19
C ASP A 326 -19.04 -8.67 -22.47
N PRO A 327 -18.70 -7.72 -21.58
CA PRO A 327 -19.18 -6.35 -21.70
C PRO A 327 -18.60 -5.68 -22.95
N ARG A 328 -19.47 -5.29 -23.90
CA ARG A 328 -19.10 -4.40 -25.01
C ARG A 328 -18.91 -2.95 -24.57
N ALA A 329 -19.34 -2.61 -23.35
CA ALA A 329 -19.21 -1.30 -22.70
C ALA A 329 -19.01 -1.50 -21.19
N PRO A 330 -18.45 -0.53 -20.44
CA PRO A 330 -18.26 -0.66 -18.99
C PRO A 330 -19.53 -1.10 -18.24
N VAL A 331 -19.38 -2.00 -17.26
CA VAL A 331 -20.47 -2.46 -16.37
C VAL A 331 -19.97 -2.55 -14.94
N ARG A 332 -20.84 -2.28 -13.97
CA ARG A 332 -20.57 -2.39 -12.53
C ARG A 332 -21.36 -3.55 -11.97
N ILE A 333 -20.69 -4.52 -11.37
CA ILE A 333 -21.31 -5.62 -10.65
C ILE A 333 -21.20 -5.33 -9.16
N VAL A 334 -22.31 -5.41 -8.44
CA VAL A 334 -22.37 -5.03 -7.02
C VAL A 334 -22.85 -6.17 -6.14
N GLY A 335 -22.48 -6.12 -4.86
CA GLY A 335 -22.96 -7.06 -3.85
C GLY A 335 -22.33 -8.45 -3.96
N ILE A 336 -21.09 -8.55 -4.44
CA ILE A 336 -20.33 -9.80 -4.47
C ILE A 336 -19.92 -10.13 -3.03
N PRO A 337 -20.28 -11.29 -2.45
CA PRO A 337 -19.88 -11.61 -1.08
C PRO A 337 -18.35 -11.70 -0.96
N ASN A 338 -17.80 -10.98 0.03
CA ASN A 338 -16.36 -10.98 0.26
C ASN A 338 -15.95 -12.24 1.05
N ARG A 339 -15.55 -13.28 0.34
CA ARG A 339 -15.13 -14.56 0.95
C ARG A 339 -13.99 -14.40 1.96
N ARG A 340 -13.10 -13.44 1.73
CA ARG A 340 -11.97 -13.12 2.64
C ARG A 340 -12.41 -12.65 4.03
N LEU A 341 -13.61 -12.08 4.15
CA LEU A 341 -14.16 -11.61 5.43
C LEU A 341 -15.28 -12.51 5.98
N THR A 342 -16.06 -13.12 5.09
CA THR A 342 -17.27 -13.86 5.47
C THR A 342 -17.11 -15.38 5.42
N GLY A 343 -16.04 -15.88 4.78
CA GLY A 343 -15.88 -17.29 4.43
C GLY A 343 -16.84 -17.79 3.35
N ARG A 344 -17.65 -16.91 2.74
CA ARG A 344 -18.70 -17.27 1.76
C ARG A 344 -18.55 -16.44 0.47
N GLY A 345 -19.01 -17.00 -0.64
CA GLY A 345 -18.95 -16.34 -1.95
C GLY A 345 -17.83 -16.88 -2.85
N PRO A 346 -17.61 -16.23 -4.01
CA PRO A 346 -16.63 -16.68 -4.97
C PRO A 346 -15.21 -16.33 -4.53
N ASP A 347 -14.22 -16.78 -5.30
CA ASP A 347 -12.86 -16.31 -5.16
C ASP A 347 -12.80 -14.79 -5.45
N PRO A 348 -12.37 -13.92 -4.51
CA PRO A 348 -12.34 -12.48 -4.74
C PRO A 348 -11.39 -12.07 -5.87
N ASP A 349 -10.39 -12.88 -6.23
CA ASP A 349 -9.51 -12.58 -7.36
C ASP A 349 -10.14 -12.96 -8.70
N ARG A 350 -11.16 -13.81 -8.68
CA ARG A 350 -11.90 -14.30 -9.86
C ARG A 350 -13.39 -14.49 -9.53
N PRO A 351 -14.11 -13.40 -9.18
CA PRO A 351 -15.49 -13.50 -8.69
C PRO A 351 -16.49 -13.96 -9.76
N LEU A 352 -16.10 -13.83 -11.03
CA LEU A 352 -16.85 -14.22 -12.22
C LEU A 352 -15.89 -14.84 -13.24
N GLY A 353 -16.42 -15.71 -14.10
CA GLY A 353 -15.70 -16.21 -15.27
C GLY A 353 -15.52 -15.10 -16.31
N VAL A 354 -14.57 -14.20 -16.08
CA VAL A 354 -14.28 -13.08 -16.99
C VAL A 354 -13.63 -13.62 -18.27
N THR A 355 -14.16 -13.24 -19.42
CA THR A 355 -13.63 -13.60 -20.75
C THR A 355 -12.29 -12.92 -21.02
N ALA A 356 -11.48 -13.53 -21.89
CA ALA A 356 -10.26 -12.89 -22.38
C ALA A 356 -10.61 -11.53 -23.04
N GLY A 357 -9.82 -10.49 -22.75
CA GLY A 357 -10.05 -9.15 -23.32
C GLY A 357 -10.93 -8.21 -22.49
N VAL A 358 -11.15 -8.52 -21.20
CA VAL A 358 -11.82 -7.62 -20.24
C VAL A 358 -10.83 -7.24 -19.13
N ARG A 359 -10.82 -5.97 -18.73
CA ARG A 359 -10.11 -5.49 -17.53
C ARG A 359 -11.09 -5.33 -16.38
N SER A 360 -10.62 -5.63 -15.18
CA SER A 360 -11.44 -5.62 -13.98
C SER A 360 -10.84 -4.78 -12.86
N VAL A 361 -11.68 -4.06 -12.13
CA VAL A 361 -11.32 -3.31 -10.93
C VAL A 361 -12.22 -3.76 -9.80
N MET A 362 -11.62 -4.43 -8.82
CA MET A 362 -12.31 -4.84 -7.60
C MET A 362 -12.14 -3.78 -6.53
N ARG A 363 -13.22 -3.43 -5.83
CA ARG A 363 -13.23 -2.55 -4.66
C ARG A 363 -14.18 -3.11 -3.60
N TRP A 364 -14.05 -2.66 -2.35
CA TRP A 364 -15.13 -2.88 -1.40
C TRP A 364 -16.35 -2.04 -1.79
N SER A 365 -17.52 -2.59 -1.48
CA SER A 365 -18.76 -1.82 -1.54
C SER A 365 -18.69 -0.64 -0.57
N GLN A 366 -19.23 0.50 -1.00
CA GLN A 366 -19.31 1.70 -0.18
C GLN A 366 -20.29 1.58 0.99
N THR A 367 -21.23 0.65 0.91
CA THR A 367 -22.30 0.49 1.91
C THR A 367 -22.04 -0.67 2.88
N ASP A 368 -21.30 -1.69 2.44
CA ASP A 368 -21.00 -2.87 3.25
C ASP A 368 -19.64 -3.47 2.87
N PRO A 369 -18.61 -3.35 3.73
CA PRO A 369 -17.28 -3.84 3.42
C PRO A 369 -17.20 -5.38 3.41
N THR A 370 -18.24 -6.10 3.86
CA THR A 370 -18.37 -7.56 3.69
C THR A 370 -18.80 -7.96 2.27
N THR A 371 -19.04 -6.98 1.40
CA THR A 371 -19.28 -7.17 -0.02
C THR A 371 -18.28 -6.39 -0.86
N LEU A 372 -18.11 -6.83 -2.11
CA LEU A 372 -17.24 -6.25 -3.10
C LEU A 372 -18.07 -5.78 -4.31
N ASP A 373 -17.57 -4.74 -4.96
CA ASP A 373 -18.04 -4.27 -6.25
C ASP A 373 -16.93 -4.47 -7.29
N LEU A 374 -17.32 -4.89 -8.49
CA LEU A 374 -16.44 -5.17 -9.60
C LEU A 374 -16.83 -4.31 -10.80
N VAL A 375 -15.89 -3.51 -11.29
CA VAL A 375 -16.05 -2.83 -12.59
C VAL A 375 -15.38 -3.67 -13.66
N LEU A 376 -16.12 -3.98 -14.72
CA LEU A 376 -15.57 -4.61 -15.93
C LEU A 376 -15.55 -3.59 -17.07
N VAL A 377 -14.44 -3.52 -17.80
CA VAL A 377 -14.29 -2.66 -18.98
C VAL A 377 -13.66 -3.45 -20.14
N PRO A 378 -14.00 -3.13 -21.40
CA PRO A 378 -13.33 -3.71 -22.57
C PRO A 378 -11.81 -3.40 -22.58
N ALA A 379 -10.98 -4.37 -22.96
CA ALA A 379 -9.53 -4.18 -23.06
C ALA A 379 -9.08 -3.26 -24.21
N SER A 380 -9.98 -2.91 -25.14
CA SER A 380 -9.69 -2.03 -26.28
C SER A 380 -9.22 -0.63 -25.90
N ALA A 381 -9.40 -0.22 -24.65
CA ALA A 381 -8.97 1.09 -24.16
C ALA A 381 -7.46 1.21 -23.88
N GLY A 382 -6.63 0.20 -24.18
CA GLY A 382 -5.17 0.31 -24.17
C GLY A 382 -4.51 0.27 -22.78
N PRO A 383 -3.19 -0.02 -22.70
CA PRO A 383 -2.43 -0.04 -21.44
C PRO A 383 -2.35 1.35 -20.81
N GLY A 384 -2.11 1.45 -19.50
CA GLY A 384 -1.95 2.72 -18.80
C GLY A 384 -3.24 3.46 -18.43
N VAL A 385 -4.38 3.02 -18.95
CA VAL A 385 -5.68 3.67 -18.72
C VAL A 385 -6.27 3.28 -17.36
N ILE A 386 -6.59 4.30 -16.58
CA ILE A 386 -7.14 4.15 -15.24
C ILE A 386 -8.67 4.16 -15.33
N ILE A 387 -9.30 3.20 -14.67
CA ILE A 387 -10.77 3.09 -14.56
C ILE A 387 -11.19 3.78 -13.28
N THR A 388 -12.02 4.81 -13.38
CA THR A 388 -12.49 5.60 -12.25
C THR A 388 -14.01 5.57 -12.16
N GLU A 389 -14.53 5.74 -10.95
CA GLU A 389 -15.95 5.95 -10.68
C GLU A 389 -16.06 7.32 -9.99
N ARG A 390 -17.02 8.16 -10.41
CA ARG A 390 -17.13 9.57 -9.96
C ARG A 390 -17.14 9.75 -8.44
#